data_AF-A0A7C3WF69-F1
#
_entry.id   AF-A0A7C3WF69-F1
#
_cell.length_a   1.000
_cell.length_b   1.000
_cell.length_c   1.000
_cell.angle_alpha   90.00
_cell.angle_beta   90.00
_cell.angle_gamma   90.00
#
_symmetry.space_group_name_H-M   'P 1'
#
loop_
_entity.id
_entity.type
_entity.pdbx_description
1 polymer ?
#
loop_
_entity_poly.entity_id
_entity_poly.type
_entity_poly.pdbx_seq_one_letter_code
_entity_poly.pdbx_strand_id
1 'polypeptide(L)' 'PSPMFQVAPHYIKTCEPTRPQAAHPGGMHVGLGDGSVRFLSGTMNEQVWARLADPRDGQPVGEY' A
#
# COMPACT_ATOMS: atom_id res chain seq x y z
N PRO A 1 12.63 1.86 -4.87
CA PRO A 1 11.87 0.95 -3.99
C PRO A 1 10.58 1.61 -3.48
N SER A 2 9.44 0.93 -3.62
CA SER A 2 8.13 1.42 -3.19
C SER A 2 7.84 0.95 -1.75
N PRO A 3 8.03 1.80 -0.72
CA PRO A 3 7.83 1.41 0.68
C PRO A 3 6.36 1.18 0.98
N MET A 4 6.08 0.21 1.85
CA MET A 4 4.73 -0.14 2.30
C MET A 4 3.98 1.07 2.88
N PHE A 5 2.65 1.11 2.78
CA PHE A 5 1.87 2.16 3.44
C PHE A 5 1.90 2.01 4.96
N GLN A 6 1.65 3.12 5.67
CA GLN A 6 1.61 3.12 7.14
C GLN A 6 0.17 2.94 7.63
N VAL A 7 0.00 2.03 8.60
CA VAL A 7 -1.30 1.71 9.20
C VAL A 7 -1.46 2.48 10.50
N ALA A 8 -2.41 3.41 10.52
CA ALA A 8 -2.78 4.25 11.66
C ALA A 8 -1.57 4.79 12.49
N PRO A 9 -0.55 5.40 11.86
CA PRO A 9 0.60 5.90 12.62
C PRO A 9 0.20 7.09 13.51
N HIS A 10 0.94 7.28 14.60
CA HIS A 10 0.78 8.47 15.43
C HIS A 10 1.21 9.71 14.65
N TYR A 11 0.27 10.61 14.37
CA TYR A 11 0.43 11.79 13.51
C TYR A 11 1.67 12.65 13.78
N ILE A 12 2.12 12.77 15.04
CA ILE A 12 3.35 13.52 15.40
C ILE A 12 4.62 12.65 15.43
N LYS A 13 4.52 11.38 15.82
CA LYS A 13 5.68 10.61 16.31
C LYS A 13 6.21 9.60 15.30
N THR A 14 5.33 9.04 14.48
CA THR A 14 5.66 7.89 13.62
C THR A 14 5.07 8.01 12.22
N CYS A 15 4.47 9.16 11.88
CA CYS A 15 3.93 9.43 10.55
C CYS A 15 5.07 9.89 9.63
N GLU A 16 5.32 9.11 8.57
CA GLU A 16 6.26 9.43 7.50
C GLU A 16 5.48 9.95 6.29
N PRO A 17 5.46 11.28 6.05
CA PRO A 17 4.57 11.90 5.05
C PRO A 17 4.91 11.51 3.61
N THR A 18 6.08 10.93 3.36
CA THR A 18 6.49 10.42 2.04
C THR A 18 5.92 9.04 1.73
N ARG A 19 5.28 8.38 2.70
CA ARG A 19 4.64 7.08 2.54
C ARG A 19 3.12 7.23 2.48
N PRO A 20 2.41 6.39 1.69
CA PRO A 20 0.96 6.36 1.73
C PRO A 20 0.44 5.96 3.12
N GLN A 21 -0.78 6.39 3.45
CA GLN A 21 -1.34 6.31 4.80
C GLN A 21 -2.70 5.63 4.77
N ALA A 22 -2.90 4.66 5.67
CA ALA A 22 -4.20 4.06 5.97
C ALA A 22 -4.61 4.49 7.39
N ALA A 23 -5.66 5.30 7.51
CA ALA A 23 -6.14 5.76 8.82
C ALA A 23 -6.81 4.63 9.64
N HIS A 24 -7.23 3.55 8.99
CA HIS A 24 -7.90 2.42 9.61
C HIS A 24 -6.95 1.22 9.72
N PRO A 25 -6.93 0.48 10.87
CA PRO A 25 -6.04 -0.65 11.07
C PRO A 25 -6.22 -1.79 10.06
N GLY A 26 -7.43 -1.94 9.52
CA GLY A 26 -7.73 -2.93 8.49
C GLY A 26 -7.06 -2.66 7.15
N GLY A 27 -6.67 -1.41 6.84
CA GLY A 27 -6.07 -1.04 5.55
C GLY A 27 -6.82 0.07 4.83
N MET A 28 -6.83 0.04 3.49
CA MET A 28 -7.40 1.12 2.68
C MET A 28 -8.00 0.63 1.36
N HIS A 29 -8.94 1.39 0.82
CA HIS A 29 -9.39 1.22 -0.56
C HIS A 29 -8.47 2.02 -1.49
N VAL A 30 -8.03 1.40 -2.58
CA VAL A 30 -7.19 2.02 -3.60
C VAL A 30 -7.87 1.94 -4.96
N GLY A 31 -7.71 2.99 -5.75
CA GLY A 31 -8.04 2.97 -7.18
C GLY A 31 -6.85 2.43 -7.97
N LEU A 32 -7.12 1.51 -8.88
CA LEU A 32 -6.13 0.99 -9.83
C LEU A 32 -6.18 1.77 -11.16
N GLY A 33 -5.13 1.66 -11.96
CA GLY A 33 -5.04 2.34 -13.25
C GLY A 33 -6.11 1.90 -14.28
N ASP A 34 -6.78 0.77 -14.05
CA ASP A 34 -7.90 0.26 -14.85
C ASP A 34 -9.28 0.78 -14.40
N GLY A 35 -9.32 1.66 -13.38
CA GLY A 35 -10.55 2.23 -12.83
C GLY A 35 -11.27 1.34 -11.81
N SER A 36 -10.77 0.13 -11.54
CA SER A 36 -11.29 -0.72 -10.47
C SER A 36 -10.85 -0.22 -9.10
N VAL A 37 -11.64 -0.54 -8.07
CA VAL A 37 -11.31 -0.26 -6.66
C VAL A 37 -11.05 -1.59 -5.96
N ARG A 38 -9.93 -1.68 -5.24
CA ARG A 38 -9.55 -2.84 -4.44
C ARG A 38 -9.29 -2.44 -3.01
N PHE A 39 -9.59 -3.34 -2.09
CA PHE A 39 -9.22 -3.18 -0.68
C PHE A 39 -7.85 -3.83 -0.46
N LEU A 40 -6.93 -3.09 0.15
CA LEU A 40 -5.61 -3.60 0.54
C LEU A 40 -5.54 -3.71 2.06
N SER A 41 -5.20 -4.90 2.55
CA SER A 41 -5.06 -5.15 3.98
C SER A 41 -3.83 -4.46 4.56
N GLY A 42 -3.96 -3.89 5.77
CA GLY A 42 -2.83 -3.37 6.54
C GLY A 42 -1.77 -4.43 6.90
N THR A 43 -2.11 -5.71 6.78
CA THR A 43 -1.21 -6.85 7.02
C THR A 43 -0.76 -7.55 5.73
N MET A 44 -0.94 -6.93 4.56
CA MET A 44 -0.50 -7.53 3.29
C MET A 44 1.04 -7.63 3.21
N ASN A 45 1.52 -8.49 2.32
CA ASN A 45 2.96 -8.66 2.10
C ASN A 45 3.57 -7.41 1.42
N GLU A 46 4.65 -6.89 2.00
CA GLU A 46 5.36 -5.70 1.48
C GLU A 46 5.91 -5.89 0.07
N GLN A 47 6.28 -7.11 -0.31
CA GLN A 47 6.77 -7.43 -1.66
C GLN A 47 5.64 -7.36 -2.69
N VAL A 48 4.44 -7.81 -2.32
CA VAL A 48 3.26 -7.72 -3.17
C VAL A 48 2.87 -6.24 -3.37
N TRP A 49 2.92 -5.45 -2.30
CA TRP A 49 2.76 -3.99 -2.40
C TRP A 49 3.77 -3.34 -3.34
N ALA A 50 5.06 -3.69 -3.19
CA ALA A 50 6.12 -3.10 -3.99
C ALA A 50 5.90 -3.37 -5.50
N ARG A 51 5.49 -4.59 -5.84
CA ARG A 51 5.15 -5.00 -7.22
C ARG A 51 3.89 -4.30 -7.74
N LEU A 52 2.87 -4.13 -6.91
CA LEU A 52 1.65 -3.39 -7.28
C LEU A 52 1.98 -1.91 -7.57
N ALA A 53 2.87 -1.32 -6.78
CA ALA A 53 3.21 0.10 -6.85
C ALA A 53 4.22 0.45 -7.94
N ASP A 54 5.06 -0.49 -8.40
CA ASP A 54 6.01 -0.28 -9.50
C ASP A 54 5.85 -1.31 -10.62
N PRO A 55 4.93 -1.10 -11.58
CA PRO A 55 4.73 -2.02 -12.70
C PRO A 55 5.95 -2.20 -13.61
N ARG A 56 6.97 -1.34 -13.49
CA ARG A 56 8.20 -1.42 -14.31
C ARG A 56 9.17 -2.47 -13.78
N ASP A 57 8.93 -3.00 -12.58
CA ASP A 57 9.77 -4.05 -12.00
C ASP A 57 9.69 -5.38 -12.78
N GLY A 58 8.70 -5.53 -13.66
CA GLY A 58 8.49 -6.67 -14.52
C GLY A 58 8.09 -7.95 -13.78
N GLN A 59 7.76 -7.86 -12.49
CA GLN A 59 7.39 -8.99 -11.66
C GLN A 59 5.87 -9.14 -11.57
N PRO A 60 5.34 -10.38 -11.54
CA PRO A 60 3.92 -10.59 -11.29
C PRO A 60 3.57 -10.22 -9.85
N VAL A 61 2.50 -9.44 -9.68
CA VAL A 61 2.07 -8.88 -8.38
C VAL A 61 1.71 -9.98 -7.36
N GLY A 62 1.11 -11.09 -7.79
CA GLY A 62 0.58 -12.12 -6.89
C GLY A 62 -0.82 -11.76 -6.36
N GLU A 63 -1.32 -12.51 -5.38
CA GLU A 63 -2.60 -12.24 -4.71
C GLU A 63 -2.45 -11.14 -3.64
N TYR A 64 -3.43 -10.24 -3.53
CA TYR A 64 -3.47 -9.10 -2.60
C TYR A 64 -4.88 -8.73 -2.16
#